data_AF-A0A9P9PAN2-F1
#
_entry.id   AF-A0A9P9PAN2-F1
#
_cell.length_a   1.000
_cell.length_b   1.000
_cell.length_c   1.000
_cell.angle_alpha   90.00
_cell.angle_beta   90.00
_cell.angle_gamma   90.00
#
_symmetry.space_group_name_H-M   'P 1'
#
loop_
_entity.id
_entity.type
_entity.pdbx_description
1 polymer ?
#
loop_
_entity_poly.entity_id
_entity_poly.type
_entity_poly.pdbx_seq_one_letter_code
_entity_poly.pdbx_strand_id
1 'polypeptide(L)'
;MGKKKTKGEYNDFLDGEKLRDNTEIRTSLQGSNSVTRNISPPSVRHDRKGSKKGHGGLKKPPLTHFLCLPLITEASRPLLQAGLERLKEDLEKEDLVPSKAVRPVGTLHLTLGVMSLDNVKLEEAKQYLQNLDLHSLLRDISTRKLAEKAAEDGIIAENLSAAAFPDTEALTIDLESLVPMQAPSKTSILYAEPRDASQRLLPFASQLKNTFTESGLLLEDTRPLRLHATIINTIYAKFSGQRGRKKSLGLKDTLKHIEHKVSPHHHHTSGNAKDFDDSASLGAYIESEASTVSTSQDSERREGHGPDAKSWLSFDARPLIERYKEFSWADGVQVDRVQICKMGAKKVWSGGDEGRGEMLDERYEVVAEKKVFE
;
A
#
# COMPACT_ATOMS: atom_id res chain seq x y z
N MET A 1 7.01 11.93 -34.47
CA MET A 1 5.91 11.86 -33.48
C MET A 1 6.34 10.99 -32.31
N GLY A 2 6.78 11.59 -31.21
CA GLY A 2 7.29 10.88 -30.03
C GLY A 2 6.16 10.41 -29.12
N LYS A 3 6.09 9.11 -28.85
CA LYS A 3 5.15 8.52 -27.89
C LYS A 3 5.45 9.05 -26.49
N LYS A 4 4.53 9.85 -25.92
CA LYS A 4 4.55 10.24 -24.50
C LYS A 4 4.44 8.96 -23.65
N LYS A 5 5.48 8.67 -22.87
CA LYS A 5 5.40 7.68 -21.78
C LYS A 5 4.52 8.27 -20.68
N THR A 6 3.40 7.63 -20.39
CA THR A 6 2.58 7.87 -19.20
C THR A 6 3.43 7.58 -17.96
N LYS A 7 3.74 8.61 -17.17
CA LYS A 7 4.36 8.46 -15.85
C LYS A 7 3.28 7.97 -14.89
N GLY A 8 3.53 6.85 -14.22
CA GLY A 8 2.61 6.29 -13.23
C GLY A 8 2.44 7.22 -12.03
N GLU A 9 1.19 7.54 -11.73
CA GLU A 9 0.72 8.35 -10.61
C GLU A 9 0.23 7.38 -9.52
N TYR A 10 0.96 7.28 -8.42
CA TYR A 10 0.63 6.35 -7.34
C TYR A 10 0.95 6.93 -5.97
N ASN A 11 -0.04 7.06 -5.09
CA ASN A 11 0.13 7.52 -3.70
C ASN A 11 0.33 6.31 -2.76
N ASP A 12 1.55 5.80 -2.67
CA ASP A 12 1.92 4.54 -1.96
C ASP A 12 2.01 4.61 -0.41
N PHE A 13 1.53 5.67 0.23
CA PHE A 13 1.92 5.89 1.62
C PHE A 13 1.31 4.91 2.62
N LEU A 14 0.11 4.37 2.34
CA LEU A 14 -0.59 3.46 3.24
C LEU A 14 -0.36 1.98 2.93
N ASP A 15 -0.09 1.66 1.67
CA ASP A 15 -0.16 0.29 1.14
C ASP A 15 1.22 -0.39 1.01
N GLY A 16 2.33 0.37 1.12
CA GLY A 16 3.71 -0.14 0.99
C GLY A 16 4.58 -0.03 2.25
N GLU A 17 4.26 0.87 3.19
CA GLU A 17 5.01 0.92 4.45
C GLU A 17 4.63 -0.28 5.32
N LYS A 18 5.65 -1.05 5.72
CA LYS A 18 5.48 -2.20 6.60
C LYS A 18 4.67 -1.74 7.82
N LEU A 19 3.39 -2.14 7.90
CA LEU A 19 2.69 -2.31 9.17
C LEU A 19 3.60 -3.22 10.01
N ARG A 20 4.43 -2.57 10.82
CA ARG A 20 4.99 -3.14 12.02
C ARG A 20 3.90 -2.95 13.05
N ASP A 21 3.51 -4.04 13.69
CA ASP A 21 2.63 -4.00 14.84
C ASP A 21 3.20 -2.97 15.83
N ASN A 22 2.58 -1.79 15.90
CA ASN A 22 2.95 -0.73 16.85
C ASN A 22 2.28 -1.00 18.22
N THR A 23 2.18 -2.27 18.61
CA THR A 23 1.61 -2.72 19.89
C THR A 23 2.54 -2.46 21.07
N GLU A 24 3.79 -2.02 20.85
CA GLU A 24 4.71 -1.65 21.93
C GLU A 24 5.12 -0.18 21.82
N ILE A 25 4.26 0.72 22.31
CA ILE A 25 4.72 2.03 22.79
C ILE A 25 5.54 1.75 24.06
N ARG A 26 6.86 1.64 23.91
CA ARG A 26 7.78 1.69 25.06
C ARG A 26 7.72 3.08 25.65
N THR A 27 6.87 3.24 26.66
CA THR A 27 6.88 4.36 27.60
C THR A 27 8.16 4.27 28.44
N SER A 28 9.25 4.91 28.00
CA SER A 28 10.36 5.22 28.90
C SER A 28 10.10 6.56 29.58
N LEU A 29 9.17 6.56 30.54
CA LEU A 29 9.08 7.59 31.57
C LEU A 29 10.02 7.15 32.71
N GLN A 30 11.23 7.72 32.76
CA GLN A 30 12.04 7.69 33.98
C GLN A 30 11.96 9.06 34.63
N GLY A 31 11.33 9.06 35.81
CA GLY A 31 11.10 10.24 36.64
C GLY A 31 12.39 10.90 37.09
N SER A 32 12.34 12.22 37.10
CA SER A 32 13.31 13.10 37.74
C SER A 32 13.26 12.95 39.26
N ASN A 33 14.41 12.70 39.89
CA ASN A 33 14.68 13.15 41.26
C ASN A 33 16.15 13.60 41.36
N SER A 34 16.30 14.79 41.95
CA SER A 34 17.52 15.55 42.20
C SER A 34 18.41 14.92 43.29
N VAL A 35 19.74 15.12 43.23
CA VAL A 35 20.59 15.72 44.30
C VAL A 35 22.11 15.44 44.07
N THR A 36 22.86 16.55 43.87
CA THR A 36 24.26 16.92 44.21
C THR A 36 25.53 16.19 43.73
N ARG A 37 26.36 17.01 43.02
CA ARG A 37 27.80 17.35 43.17
C ARG A 37 28.94 16.32 42.92
N ASN A 38 29.79 16.73 41.97
CA ASN A 38 31.27 16.81 41.94
C ASN A 38 32.14 15.52 41.89
N ILE A 39 32.93 15.39 40.81
CA ILE A 39 34.42 15.25 40.72
C ILE A 39 34.81 14.52 39.41
N SER A 40 35.83 15.06 38.72
CA SER A 40 36.43 14.58 37.46
C SER A 40 37.02 13.15 37.52
N PRO A 41 37.16 12.43 36.39
CA PRO A 41 37.77 11.09 36.35
C PRO A 41 39.26 11.12 35.98
N PRO A 42 40.07 10.12 36.37
CA PRO A 42 41.32 9.81 35.68
C PRO A 42 41.19 8.59 34.74
N SER A 43 41.65 8.81 33.52
CA SER A 43 42.56 7.98 32.72
C SER A 43 42.21 6.53 32.29
N VAL A 44 41.96 6.44 30.97
CA VAL A 44 42.57 5.55 29.95
C VAL A 44 42.27 4.05 30.01
N ARG A 45 41.57 3.57 28.97
CA ARG A 45 42.05 2.48 28.11
C ARG A 45 41.50 2.65 26.70
N HIS A 46 42.42 2.87 25.76
CA HIS A 46 42.17 2.89 24.32
C HIS A 46 41.84 1.47 23.84
N ASP A 47 40.62 1.27 23.35
CA ASP A 47 40.35 0.23 22.37
C ASP A 47 39.93 0.88 21.05
N ARG A 48 40.80 0.74 20.05
CA ARG A 48 40.57 1.17 18.67
C ARG A 48 39.42 0.35 18.07
N LYS A 49 38.18 0.83 18.16
CA LYS A 49 37.08 0.35 17.31
C LYS A 49 37.04 1.15 16.02
N GLY A 50 37.24 0.43 14.91
CA GLY A 50 37.13 0.96 13.56
C GLY A 50 35.82 1.72 13.36
N SER A 51 35.96 2.97 12.92
CA SER A 51 34.85 3.80 12.47
C SER A 51 34.23 3.18 11.23
N LYS A 52 33.15 2.40 11.40
CA LYS A 52 32.15 2.26 10.36
C LYS A 52 31.40 3.59 10.34
N LYS A 53 31.73 4.45 9.37
CA LYS A 53 30.90 5.60 8.99
C LYS A 53 29.51 5.06 8.63
N GLY A 54 28.60 5.10 9.59
CA GLY A 54 27.19 4.94 9.30
C GLY A 54 26.76 6.13 8.47
N HIS A 55 26.24 5.89 7.27
CA HIS A 55 25.43 6.86 6.55
C HIS A 55 24.15 7.06 7.35
N GLY A 56 24.24 7.89 8.40
CA GLY A 56 23.12 8.34 9.21
C GLY A 56 22.39 9.45 8.49
N GLY A 57 21.74 9.13 7.38
CA GLY A 57 20.63 9.97 6.92
C GLY A 57 19.59 10.02 8.03
N LEU A 58 19.09 11.22 8.36
CA LEU A 58 17.97 11.38 9.28
C LEU A 58 16.82 10.51 8.76
N LYS A 59 16.45 9.48 9.54
CA LYS A 59 15.30 8.64 9.20
C LYS A 59 14.07 9.54 9.15
N LYS A 60 13.34 9.52 8.04
CA LYS A 60 12.05 10.20 7.95
C LYS A 60 11.18 9.73 9.13
N PRO A 61 10.50 10.66 9.81
CA PRO A 61 9.64 10.29 10.93
C PRO A 61 8.54 9.33 10.44
N PRO A 62 8.12 8.37 11.29
CA PRO A 62 7.11 7.39 10.90
C PRO A 62 5.77 8.05 10.63
N LEU A 63 5.01 7.52 9.69
CA LEU A 63 3.64 7.95 9.46
C LEU A 63 2.77 7.60 10.68
N THR A 64 1.96 8.56 11.14
CA THR A 64 1.14 8.40 12.35
C THR A 64 -0.35 8.44 12.08
N HIS A 65 -0.80 9.28 11.14
CA HIS A 65 -2.21 9.47 10.80
C HIS A 65 -2.41 9.68 9.30
N PHE A 66 -3.65 9.64 8.85
CA PHE A 66 -4.04 10.00 7.50
C PHE A 66 -5.38 10.72 7.47
N LEU A 67 -5.57 11.57 6.47
CA LEU A 67 -6.83 12.22 6.15
C LEU A 67 -7.57 11.37 5.12
N CYS A 68 -8.85 11.08 5.36
CA CYS A 68 -9.66 10.29 4.44
C CYS A 68 -11.13 10.69 4.40
N LEU A 69 -11.80 10.19 3.36
CA LEU A 69 -13.25 10.10 3.25
C LEU A 69 -13.64 8.64 3.54
N PRO A 70 -14.29 8.32 4.67
CA PRO A 70 -14.74 6.97 4.94
C PRO A 70 -15.87 6.58 3.97
N LEU A 71 -15.90 5.32 3.57
CA LEU A 71 -16.91 4.78 2.66
C LEU A 71 -17.98 3.95 3.37
N ILE A 72 -17.82 3.75 4.68
CA ILE A 72 -18.71 2.93 5.49
C ILE A 72 -19.73 3.81 6.21
N THR A 73 -20.98 3.59 5.84
CA THR A 73 -22.20 4.16 6.43
C THR A 73 -23.15 3.01 6.75
N GLU A 74 -24.21 3.28 7.52
CA GLU A 74 -25.25 2.28 7.78
C GLU A 74 -25.88 1.73 6.48
N ALA A 75 -25.98 2.59 5.45
CA ALA A 75 -26.55 2.21 4.15
C ALA A 75 -25.56 1.42 3.25
N SER A 76 -24.28 1.82 3.22
CA SER A 76 -23.29 1.22 2.30
C SER A 76 -22.67 -0.07 2.85
N ARG A 77 -22.62 -0.25 4.17
CA ARG A 77 -21.95 -1.39 4.80
C ARG A 77 -22.49 -2.76 4.34
N PRO A 78 -23.81 -3.02 4.28
CA PRO A 78 -24.32 -4.32 3.85
C PRO A 78 -23.96 -4.65 2.39
N LEU A 79 -24.02 -3.64 1.50
CA LEU A 79 -23.68 -3.79 0.08
C LEU A 79 -22.20 -4.17 -0.09
N LEU A 80 -21.32 -3.40 0.55
CA LEU A 80 -19.88 -3.62 0.50
C LEU A 80 -19.50 -4.97 1.13
N GLN A 81 -20.11 -5.34 2.26
CA GLN A 81 -19.87 -6.63 2.90
C GLN A 81 -20.21 -7.79 1.95
N ALA A 82 -21.40 -7.77 1.35
CA ALA A 82 -21.84 -8.83 0.42
C ALA A 82 -20.91 -8.94 -0.80
N GLY A 83 -20.49 -7.80 -1.38
CA GLY A 83 -19.54 -7.80 -2.49
C GLY A 83 -18.18 -8.38 -2.12
N LEU A 84 -17.65 -8.00 -0.95
CA LEU A 84 -16.36 -8.51 -0.46
C LEU A 84 -16.41 -10.00 -0.10
N GLU A 85 -17.52 -10.49 0.46
CA GLU A 85 -17.74 -11.92 0.73
C GLU A 85 -17.75 -12.73 -0.56
N ARG A 86 -18.51 -12.28 -1.57
CA ARG A 86 -18.51 -12.91 -2.90
C ARG A 86 -17.10 -12.94 -3.51
N LEU A 87 -16.33 -11.86 -3.38
CA LEU A 87 -14.94 -11.83 -3.84
C LEU A 87 -14.07 -12.85 -3.12
N LYS A 88 -14.21 -12.99 -1.79
CA LYS A 88 -13.45 -13.99 -1.02
C LYS A 88 -13.77 -15.41 -1.50
N GLU A 89 -15.04 -15.73 -1.70
CA GLU A 89 -15.47 -17.04 -2.23
C GLU A 89 -14.87 -17.32 -3.61
N ASP A 90 -14.86 -16.33 -4.50
CA ASP A 90 -14.31 -16.48 -5.84
C ASP A 90 -12.77 -16.63 -5.81
N LEU A 91 -12.07 -15.93 -4.92
CA LEU A 91 -10.62 -16.10 -4.72
C LEU A 91 -10.25 -17.48 -4.16
N GLU A 92 -11.08 -18.04 -3.28
CA GLU A 92 -10.87 -19.38 -2.70
C GLU A 92 -11.07 -20.50 -3.72
N LYS A 93 -11.87 -20.29 -4.77
CA LYS A 93 -12.07 -21.26 -5.86
C LYS A 93 -10.90 -21.29 -6.85
N GLU A 94 -10.19 -20.18 -7.02
CA GLU A 94 -9.21 -20.00 -8.10
C GLU A 94 -7.75 -19.97 -7.65
N ASP A 95 -7.50 -19.98 -6.33
CA ASP A 95 -6.16 -19.91 -5.72
C ASP A 95 -5.26 -18.79 -6.27
N LEU A 96 -5.84 -17.73 -6.85
CA LEU A 96 -5.10 -16.64 -7.50
C LEU A 96 -4.37 -15.77 -6.46
N VAL A 97 -5.07 -15.42 -5.39
CA VAL A 97 -4.57 -14.62 -4.26
C VAL A 97 -5.27 -15.12 -2.99
N PRO A 98 -4.58 -15.24 -1.84
CA PRO A 98 -5.23 -15.64 -0.60
C PRO A 98 -6.40 -14.71 -0.23
N SER A 99 -7.52 -15.24 0.26
CA SER A 99 -8.69 -14.44 0.68
C SER A 99 -8.36 -13.42 1.78
N LYS A 100 -7.29 -13.65 2.55
CA LYS A 100 -6.70 -12.69 3.50
C LYS A 100 -6.16 -11.40 2.86
N ALA A 101 -5.96 -11.36 1.54
CA ALA A 101 -5.59 -10.13 0.84
C ALA A 101 -6.77 -9.19 0.66
N VAL A 102 -8.01 -9.69 0.78
CA VAL A 102 -9.22 -8.86 0.74
C VAL A 102 -9.29 -8.03 2.00
N ARG A 103 -9.43 -6.73 1.81
CA ARG A 103 -9.44 -5.75 2.88
C ARG A 103 -10.73 -5.89 3.70
N PRO A 104 -10.70 -5.76 5.05
CA PRO A 104 -11.91 -5.81 5.86
C PRO A 104 -12.84 -4.63 5.57
N VAL A 105 -14.16 -4.88 5.60
CA VAL A 105 -15.16 -3.88 5.22
C VAL A 105 -15.03 -2.60 6.04
N GLY A 106 -14.83 -2.70 7.36
CA GLY A 106 -14.78 -1.56 8.27
C GLY A 106 -13.59 -0.63 8.07
N THR A 107 -12.69 -0.97 7.16
CA THR A 107 -11.52 -0.16 6.84
C THR A 107 -11.67 0.62 5.54
N LEU A 108 -12.67 0.38 4.69
CA LEU A 108 -12.77 1.00 3.36
C LEU A 108 -12.89 2.53 3.45
N HIS A 109 -12.02 3.22 2.70
CA HIS A 109 -11.95 4.69 2.66
C HIS A 109 -11.27 5.17 1.37
N LEU A 110 -11.40 6.46 1.08
CA LEU A 110 -10.60 7.18 0.09
C LEU A 110 -9.55 8.04 0.81
N THR A 111 -8.27 7.73 0.61
CA THR A 111 -7.17 8.47 1.25
C THR A 111 -6.90 9.78 0.53
N LEU A 112 -6.83 10.89 1.29
CA LEU A 112 -6.52 12.22 0.78
C LEU A 112 -5.04 12.59 0.97
N GLY A 113 -4.45 12.12 2.06
CA GLY A 113 -3.03 12.29 2.35
C GLY A 113 -2.62 11.66 3.68
N VAL A 114 -1.31 11.58 3.92
CA VAL A 114 -0.73 11.01 5.14
C VAL A 114 -0.02 12.07 5.97
N MET A 115 0.10 11.80 7.27
CA MET A 115 0.60 12.73 8.27
C MET A 115 1.67 12.06 9.14
N SER A 116 2.59 12.87 9.65
CA SER A 116 3.54 12.51 10.69
C SER A 116 3.43 13.54 11.82
N LEU A 117 2.42 13.36 12.66
CA LEU A 117 2.07 14.28 13.75
C LEU A 117 2.62 13.78 15.08
N ASP A 118 3.17 14.70 15.87
CA ASP A 118 3.30 14.57 17.32
C ASP A 118 1.99 14.99 18.01
N ASN A 119 1.97 14.98 19.35
CA ASN A 119 0.77 15.32 20.11
C ASN A 119 0.30 16.76 19.89
N VAL A 120 1.21 17.71 19.68
CA VAL A 120 0.86 19.13 19.50
C VAL A 120 0.23 19.33 18.13
N LYS A 121 0.89 18.83 17.07
CA LYS A 121 0.36 18.87 15.71
C LYS A 121 -0.91 18.05 15.54
N LEU A 122 -1.10 16.99 16.34
CA LEU A 122 -2.34 16.24 16.33
C LEU A 122 -3.51 17.09 16.81
N GLU A 123 -3.39 17.79 17.94
CA GLU A 123 -4.45 18.69 18.40
C GLU A 123 -4.68 19.85 17.43
N GLU A 124 -3.63 20.39 16.82
CA GLU A 124 -3.73 21.37 15.73
C GLU A 124 -4.53 20.81 14.54
N ALA A 125 -4.26 19.59 14.10
CA ALA A 125 -4.97 18.97 12.99
C ALA A 125 -6.44 18.70 13.30
N LYS A 126 -6.75 18.28 14.54
CA LYS A 126 -8.13 18.10 14.99
C LYS A 126 -8.88 19.43 14.98
N GLN A 127 -8.30 20.48 15.58
CA GLN A 127 -8.91 21.80 15.62
C GLN A 127 -9.08 22.39 14.21
N TYR A 128 -8.07 22.21 13.35
CA TYR A 128 -8.13 22.65 11.95
C TYR A 128 -9.31 22.00 11.22
N LEU A 129 -9.47 20.67 11.32
CA LEU A 129 -10.63 19.98 10.74
C LEU A 129 -11.96 20.52 11.29
N GLN A 130 -12.05 20.77 12.61
CA GLN A 130 -13.27 21.28 13.22
C GLN A 130 -13.66 22.68 12.73
N ASN A 131 -12.66 23.52 12.42
CA ASN A 131 -12.86 24.89 11.96
C ASN A 131 -13.21 24.99 10.46
N LEU A 132 -13.08 23.91 9.69
CA LEU A 132 -13.47 23.92 8.28
C LEU A 132 -15.00 23.94 8.13
N ASP A 133 -15.47 24.81 7.25
CA ASP A 133 -16.84 24.79 6.75
C ASP A 133 -16.90 23.89 5.50
N LEU A 134 -17.08 22.59 5.75
CA LEU A 134 -17.13 21.58 4.69
C LEU A 134 -18.36 21.73 3.79
N HIS A 135 -19.47 22.20 4.35
CA HIS A 135 -20.71 22.41 3.62
C HIS A 135 -20.55 23.52 2.58
N SER A 136 -20.07 24.69 3.01
CA SER A 136 -19.80 25.82 2.10
C SER A 136 -18.76 25.43 1.06
N LEU A 137 -17.72 24.69 1.45
CA LEU A 137 -16.71 24.18 0.52
C LEU A 137 -17.32 23.36 -0.62
N LEU A 138 -18.18 22.40 -0.29
CA LEU A 138 -18.83 21.54 -1.27
C LEU A 138 -19.85 22.32 -2.10
N ARG A 139 -20.59 23.25 -1.50
CA ARG A 139 -21.55 24.11 -2.20
C ARG A 139 -20.88 25.00 -3.25
N ASP A 140 -19.73 25.58 -2.92
CA ASP A 140 -18.97 26.42 -3.85
C ASP A 140 -18.45 25.60 -5.04
N ILE A 141 -17.97 24.37 -4.78
CA ILE A 141 -17.58 23.43 -5.82
C ILE A 141 -18.78 23.05 -6.70
N SER A 142 -19.93 22.77 -6.08
CA SER A 142 -21.17 22.42 -6.79
C SER A 142 -21.60 23.54 -7.74
N THR A 143 -21.56 24.79 -7.26
CA THR A 143 -21.88 25.99 -8.05
C THR A 143 -20.93 26.15 -9.23
N ARG A 144 -19.61 25.95 -9.00
CA ARG A 144 -18.61 26.01 -10.06
C ARG A 144 -18.83 24.94 -11.13
N LYS A 145 -19.08 23.69 -10.72
CA LYS A 145 -19.33 22.57 -11.64
C LYS A 145 -20.59 22.79 -12.48
N LEU A 146 -21.63 23.35 -11.89
CA LEU A 146 -22.83 23.71 -12.61
C LEU A 146 -22.58 24.82 -13.65
N ALA A 147 -21.80 25.84 -13.29
CA ALA A 147 -21.41 26.91 -14.22
C ALA A 147 -20.54 26.39 -15.37
N GLU A 148 -19.58 25.50 -15.10
CA GLU A 148 -18.76 24.82 -16.11
C GLU A 148 -19.64 24.05 -17.10
N LYS A 149 -20.57 23.24 -16.59
CA LYS A 149 -21.51 22.48 -17.43
C LYS A 149 -22.41 23.39 -18.28
N ALA A 150 -22.97 24.45 -17.69
CA ALA A 150 -23.79 25.41 -18.43
C ALA A 150 -23.01 26.10 -19.56
N ALA A 151 -21.74 26.42 -19.33
CA ALA A 151 -20.86 26.98 -20.35
C ALA A 151 -20.54 25.97 -21.46
N GLU A 152 -20.33 24.69 -21.13
CA GLU A 152 -20.12 23.61 -22.11
C GLU A 152 -21.37 23.35 -22.97
N ASP A 153 -22.56 23.41 -22.36
CA ASP A 153 -23.85 23.21 -23.04
C ASP A 153 -24.30 24.47 -23.83
N GLY A 154 -23.53 25.56 -23.79
CA GLY A 154 -23.84 26.81 -24.49
C GLY A 154 -25.06 27.56 -23.94
N ILE A 155 -25.45 27.29 -22.69
CA ILE A 155 -26.60 27.91 -22.04
C ILE A 155 -26.15 29.20 -21.35
N ILE A 156 -26.64 30.35 -21.83
CA ILE A 156 -26.45 31.65 -21.17
C ILE A 156 -27.40 31.71 -19.97
N ALA A 157 -26.95 31.21 -18.82
CA ALA A 157 -27.77 31.15 -17.62
C ALA A 157 -27.69 32.47 -16.84
N GLU A 158 -28.44 33.49 -17.27
CA GLU A 158 -28.61 34.75 -16.50
C GLU A 158 -29.41 34.53 -15.19
N ASN A 159 -30.04 33.37 -15.02
CA ASN A 159 -30.77 32.97 -13.81
C ASN A 159 -30.64 31.47 -13.54
N LEU A 160 -29.53 31.03 -12.94
CA LEU A 160 -29.42 29.69 -12.35
C LEU A 160 -30.36 29.62 -11.13
N SER A 161 -31.63 29.27 -11.36
CA SER A 161 -32.58 29.08 -10.27
C SER A 161 -32.13 27.93 -9.36
N ALA A 162 -32.41 28.04 -8.06
CA ALA A 162 -32.18 26.98 -7.07
C ALA A 162 -32.82 25.62 -7.47
N ALA A 163 -33.79 25.60 -8.40
CA ALA A 163 -34.41 24.38 -8.93
C ALA A 163 -33.54 23.60 -9.93
N ALA A 164 -32.40 24.15 -10.38
CA ALA A 164 -31.42 23.48 -11.24
C ALA A 164 -30.30 22.75 -10.47
N PHE A 165 -30.37 22.72 -9.13
CA PHE A 165 -29.37 22.10 -8.26
C PHE A 165 -29.92 20.77 -7.71
N PRO A 166 -29.84 19.64 -8.46
CA PRO A 166 -30.46 18.41 -7.99
C PRO A 166 -29.78 17.80 -6.76
N ASP A 167 -28.59 18.25 -6.33
CA ASP A 167 -27.94 17.63 -5.16
C ASP A 167 -26.82 18.48 -4.51
N THR A 168 -27.14 19.67 -3.98
CA THR A 168 -26.19 20.40 -3.10
C THR A 168 -26.11 19.81 -1.69
N GLU A 169 -27.11 19.03 -1.31
CA GLU A 169 -27.33 18.52 0.04
C GLU A 169 -26.72 17.13 0.28
N ALA A 170 -26.21 16.46 -0.77
CA ALA A 170 -25.44 15.24 -0.63
C ALA A 170 -24.25 15.21 -1.60
N LEU A 171 -23.29 14.32 -1.30
CA LEU A 171 -22.23 13.91 -2.21
C LEU A 171 -22.29 12.39 -2.31
N THR A 172 -22.76 11.89 -3.45
CA THR A 172 -22.96 10.46 -3.69
C THR A 172 -21.98 9.94 -4.74
N ILE A 173 -21.50 8.73 -4.53
CA ILE A 173 -20.56 8.05 -5.44
C ILE A 173 -20.97 6.58 -5.61
N ASP A 174 -20.63 6.01 -6.76
CA ASP A 174 -20.75 4.58 -7.01
C ASP A 174 -19.35 3.95 -6.92
N LEU A 175 -19.26 2.76 -6.33
CA LEU A 175 -18.02 2.00 -6.24
C LEU A 175 -18.09 0.84 -7.21
N GLU A 176 -17.32 0.91 -8.29
CA GLU A 176 -17.42 -0.03 -9.40
C GLU A 176 -16.09 -0.68 -9.73
N SER A 177 -16.17 -1.83 -10.41
CA SER A 177 -15.04 -2.47 -11.07
C SER A 177 -13.92 -2.94 -10.13
N LEU A 178 -12.93 -3.63 -10.68
CA LEU A 178 -11.61 -3.77 -10.06
C LEU A 178 -10.57 -3.16 -10.98
N VAL A 179 -9.88 -2.14 -10.47
CA VAL A 179 -8.85 -1.43 -11.22
C VAL A 179 -7.49 -1.72 -10.58
N PRO A 180 -6.45 -2.06 -11.38
CA PRO A 180 -5.14 -2.30 -10.84
C PRO A 180 -4.42 -0.99 -10.53
N MET A 181 -3.67 -1.02 -9.43
CA MET A 181 -2.84 0.12 -9.07
C MET A 181 -1.60 0.22 -9.97
N GLN A 182 -1.04 -0.94 -10.34
CA GLN A 182 0.08 -1.10 -11.26
C GLN A 182 -0.37 -1.81 -12.55
N ALA A 183 0.55 -2.44 -13.28
CA ALA A 183 0.20 -3.19 -14.48
C ALA A 183 -0.75 -4.35 -14.16
N PRO A 184 -1.85 -4.56 -14.93
CA PRO A 184 -2.80 -5.66 -14.69
C PRO A 184 -2.15 -7.05 -14.60
N SER A 185 -1.09 -7.29 -15.39
CA SER A 185 -0.38 -8.56 -15.43
C SER A 185 0.55 -8.79 -14.22
N LYS A 186 0.80 -7.75 -13.42
CA LYS A 186 1.71 -7.79 -12.27
C LYS A 186 1.35 -6.65 -11.30
N THR A 187 0.29 -6.86 -10.54
CA THR A 187 -0.19 -5.91 -9.52
C THR A 187 -0.18 -6.57 -8.14
N SER A 188 -0.04 -5.77 -7.09
CA SER A 188 -0.22 -6.23 -5.70
C SER A 188 -1.47 -5.65 -5.04
N ILE A 189 -2.13 -4.71 -5.73
CA ILE A 189 -3.24 -3.92 -5.24
C ILE A 189 -4.31 -3.81 -6.32
N LEU A 190 -5.57 -4.08 -5.93
CA LEU A 190 -6.76 -3.75 -6.71
C LEU A 190 -7.69 -2.88 -5.87
N TYR A 191 -8.36 -1.93 -6.51
CA TYR A 191 -9.30 -1.04 -5.86
C TYR A 191 -10.60 -0.93 -6.68
N ALA A 192 -11.69 -0.62 -5.99
CA ALA A 192 -12.94 -0.19 -6.60
C ALA A 192 -12.81 1.29 -6.98
N GLU A 193 -13.18 1.61 -8.21
CA GLU A 193 -13.14 2.97 -8.74
C GLU A 193 -14.33 3.77 -8.18
N PRO A 194 -14.09 4.91 -7.50
CA PRO A 194 -15.17 5.80 -7.09
C PRO A 194 -15.64 6.63 -8.29
N ARG A 195 -16.81 6.29 -8.85
CA ARG A 195 -17.48 7.07 -9.89
C ARG A 195 -18.36 8.13 -9.25
N ASP A 196 -18.25 9.35 -9.76
CA ASP A 196 -19.04 10.49 -9.32
C ASP A 196 -19.61 11.22 -10.54
N ALA A 197 -20.90 11.03 -10.78
CA ALA A 197 -21.63 11.66 -11.88
C ALA A 197 -21.67 13.19 -11.76
N SER A 198 -21.57 13.72 -10.53
CA SER A 198 -21.58 15.16 -10.27
C SER A 198 -20.21 15.83 -10.47
N GLN A 199 -19.13 15.04 -10.59
CA GLN A 199 -17.75 15.49 -10.72
C GLN A 199 -17.27 16.46 -9.62
N ARG A 200 -17.86 16.39 -8.43
CA ARG A 200 -17.52 17.21 -7.25
C ARG A 200 -16.52 16.54 -6.32
N LEU A 201 -16.50 15.20 -6.26
CA LEU A 201 -15.68 14.40 -5.37
C LEU A 201 -14.20 14.73 -5.48
N LEU A 202 -13.64 14.69 -6.68
CA LEU A 202 -12.20 14.93 -6.88
C LEU A 202 -11.80 16.38 -6.56
N PRO A 203 -12.53 17.43 -7.00
CA PRO A 203 -12.29 18.80 -6.56
C PRO A 203 -12.37 18.97 -5.04
N PHE A 204 -13.39 18.38 -4.39
CA PHE A 204 -13.57 18.46 -2.94
C PHE A 204 -12.40 17.82 -2.19
N ALA A 205 -12.06 16.59 -2.57
CA ALA A 205 -10.94 15.84 -2.02
C ALA A 205 -9.59 16.55 -2.23
N SER A 206 -9.40 17.14 -3.41
CA SER A 206 -8.18 17.89 -3.74
C SER A 206 -8.07 19.19 -2.95
N GLN A 207 -9.19 19.91 -2.76
CA GLN A 207 -9.19 21.12 -1.94
C GLN A 207 -8.87 20.80 -0.48
N LEU A 208 -9.43 19.73 0.09
CA LEU A 208 -9.07 19.24 1.42
C LEU A 208 -7.60 18.84 1.52
N LYS A 209 -7.07 18.09 0.55
CA LYS A 209 -5.64 17.75 0.51
C LYS A 209 -4.78 19.02 0.51
N ASN A 210 -5.12 20.00 -0.33
CA ASN A 210 -4.33 21.21 -0.50
C ASN A 210 -4.32 22.06 0.78
N THR A 211 -5.49 22.33 1.37
CA THR A 211 -5.59 23.18 2.57
C THR A 211 -4.85 22.57 3.77
N PHE A 212 -4.93 21.24 3.96
CA PHE A 212 -4.14 20.54 4.98
C PHE A 212 -2.63 20.48 4.67
N THR A 213 -2.25 20.49 3.40
CA THR A 213 -0.83 20.54 2.99
C THR A 213 -0.26 21.94 3.23
N GLU A 214 -1.01 22.98 2.87
CA GLU A 214 -0.66 24.38 3.07
C GLU A 214 -0.53 24.75 4.56
N SER A 215 -1.33 24.13 5.44
CA SER A 215 -1.19 24.25 6.89
C SER A 215 -0.05 23.40 7.49
N GLY A 216 0.69 22.64 6.68
CA GLY A 216 1.83 21.83 7.13
C GLY A 216 1.45 20.61 7.97
N LEU A 217 0.19 20.16 7.86
CA LEU A 217 -0.36 19.00 8.56
C LEU A 217 -0.22 17.71 7.73
N LEU A 218 -0.42 17.80 6.42
CA LEU A 218 -0.14 16.70 5.48
C LEU A 218 1.31 16.74 4.98
N LEU A 219 1.87 15.55 4.75
CA LEU A 219 3.13 15.42 4.03
C LEU A 219 2.93 15.79 2.57
N GLU A 220 3.82 16.63 2.06
CA GLU A 220 3.75 17.11 0.68
C GLU A 220 3.91 15.95 -0.31
N ASP A 221 2.96 15.86 -1.25
CA ASP A 221 2.99 14.92 -2.36
C ASP A 221 2.69 15.65 -3.67
N THR A 222 3.72 15.76 -4.50
CA THR A 222 3.69 16.45 -5.80
C THR A 222 2.93 15.67 -6.87
N ARG A 223 2.51 14.43 -6.59
CA ARG A 223 1.68 13.64 -7.50
C ARG A 223 0.23 14.13 -7.46
N PRO A 224 -0.49 14.05 -8.60
CA PRO A 224 -1.93 14.26 -8.63
C PRO A 224 -2.65 13.35 -7.63
N LEU A 225 -3.72 13.86 -7.01
CA LEU A 225 -4.57 13.05 -6.14
C LEU A 225 -5.33 12.02 -6.98
N ARG A 226 -5.18 10.75 -6.63
CA ARG A 226 -5.92 9.63 -7.21
C ARG A 226 -6.75 8.96 -6.13
N LEU A 227 -8.06 9.11 -6.22
CA LEU A 227 -9.01 8.48 -5.31
C LEU A 227 -9.18 7.01 -5.67
N HIS A 228 -9.15 6.15 -4.66
CA HIS A 228 -9.25 4.71 -4.82
C HIS A 228 -9.76 4.08 -3.53
N ALA A 229 -10.70 3.14 -3.63
CA ALA A 229 -11.16 2.33 -2.52
C ALA A 229 -10.48 0.96 -2.59
N THR A 230 -9.33 0.79 -1.93
CA THR A 230 -8.56 -0.46 -2.00
C THR A 230 -9.39 -1.66 -1.55
N ILE A 231 -9.54 -2.67 -2.40
CA ILE A 231 -10.30 -3.89 -2.14
C ILE A 231 -9.34 -5.06 -1.83
N ILE A 232 -8.28 -5.20 -2.62
CA ILE A 232 -7.26 -6.23 -2.45
C ILE A 232 -5.92 -5.55 -2.23
N ASN A 233 -5.23 -5.95 -1.17
CA ASN A 233 -3.81 -5.67 -1.02
C ASN A 233 -3.09 -6.91 -0.45
N THR A 234 -2.12 -7.40 -1.21
CA THR A 234 -1.36 -8.61 -0.86
C THR A 234 -0.50 -8.46 0.41
N ILE A 235 -0.31 -7.24 0.93
CA ILE A 235 0.35 -7.05 2.24
C ILE A 235 -0.44 -7.68 3.39
N TYR A 236 -1.76 -7.84 3.27
CA TYR A 236 -2.61 -8.43 4.30
C TYR A 236 -2.53 -9.97 4.28
N ALA A 237 -2.19 -10.54 3.12
CA ALA A 237 -1.99 -11.97 2.93
C ALA A 237 -0.59 -12.46 3.34
N LYS A 238 0.12 -11.72 4.21
CA LYS A 238 1.43 -12.18 4.74
C LYS A 238 1.30 -13.63 5.23
N PHE A 239 1.98 -14.53 4.54
CA PHE A 239 2.11 -15.92 4.96
C PHE A 239 2.75 -15.96 6.35
N SER A 240 1.92 -16.18 7.37
CA SER A 240 2.38 -16.50 8.71
C SER A 240 3.01 -17.91 8.68
N GLY A 241 4.31 -17.95 8.40
CA GLY A 241 5.17 -19.09 8.72
C GLY A 241 5.43 -20.10 7.61
N GLN A 242 6.54 -19.92 6.89
CA GLN A 242 7.43 -21.04 6.54
C GLN A 242 8.87 -20.57 6.27
N ARG A 243 9.43 -19.83 7.23
CA ARG A 243 10.88 -19.81 7.44
C ARG A 243 11.28 -20.75 8.57
N GLY A 244 10.52 -21.84 8.72
CA GLY A 244 11.09 -23.08 9.23
C GLY A 244 12.15 -23.48 8.24
N ARG A 245 13.41 -23.18 8.58
CA ARG A 245 14.60 -23.83 8.06
C ARG A 245 14.25 -25.31 7.94
N LYS A 246 13.91 -25.79 6.74
CA LYS A 246 14.13 -27.20 6.41
C LYS A 246 15.62 -27.35 6.67
N LYS A 247 15.97 -27.82 7.87
CA LYS A 247 17.22 -28.56 8.06
C LYS A 247 17.11 -29.59 6.96
N SER A 248 17.88 -29.42 5.89
CA SER A 248 18.29 -30.60 5.15
C SER A 248 18.93 -31.46 6.23
N LEU A 249 18.20 -32.47 6.68
CA LEU A 249 18.83 -33.63 7.27
C LEU A 249 19.74 -34.11 6.15
N GLY A 250 20.99 -33.67 6.21
CA GLY A 250 22.04 -34.15 5.34
C GLY A 250 22.11 -35.64 5.63
N LEU A 251 21.58 -36.43 4.70
CA LEU A 251 21.84 -37.86 4.64
C LEU A 251 23.30 -38.01 4.20
N LYS A 252 24.23 -37.74 5.13
CA LYS A 252 25.67 -37.86 4.92
C LYS A 252 26.42 -38.52 6.08
N ASP A 253 25.71 -39.22 6.97
CA ASP A 253 26.33 -40.12 7.92
C ASP A 253 25.41 -41.32 8.16
N THR A 254 25.58 -42.37 7.36
CA THR A 254 25.26 -43.79 7.66
C THR A 254 25.51 -44.63 6.40
N LEU A 255 26.76 -44.64 5.93
CA LEU A 255 27.30 -45.70 5.05
C LEU A 255 28.83 -45.61 5.07
N LYS A 256 29.37 -45.78 6.27
CA LYS A 256 30.73 -46.28 6.47
C LYS A 256 30.60 -47.54 7.30
N HIS A 257 30.28 -48.64 6.64
CA HIS A 257 30.85 -49.96 6.91
C HIS A 257 30.22 -50.98 5.97
N ILE A 258 31.06 -51.91 5.52
CA ILE A 258 30.77 -53.10 4.72
C ILE A 258 30.86 -52.87 3.20
N GLU A 259 32.08 -52.72 2.71
CA GLU A 259 32.49 -53.37 1.47
C GLU A 259 33.68 -54.29 1.77
N HIS A 260 33.50 -55.57 1.50
CA HIS A 260 34.43 -56.51 0.87
C HIS A 260 34.02 -57.93 1.25
N LYS A 261 33.34 -58.63 0.33
CA LYS A 261 33.94 -59.76 -0.40
C LYS A 261 32.92 -60.52 -1.27
N VAL A 262 33.46 -60.90 -2.42
CA VAL A 262 33.11 -62.00 -3.33
C VAL A 262 32.12 -61.72 -4.48
N SER A 263 32.65 -61.96 -5.69
CA SER A 263 32.06 -62.71 -6.83
C SER A 263 31.89 -61.95 -8.17
N PRO A 264 31.97 -62.63 -9.33
CA PRO A 264 33.20 -62.62 -10.14
C PRO A 264 32.96 -62.33 -11.65
N HIS A 265 34.08 -62.37 -12.38
CA HIS A 265 34.27 -62.66 -13.82
C HIS A 265 34.49 -61.49 -14.79
N HIS A 266 35.74 -61.44 -15.27
CA HIS A 266 36.16 -61.01 -16.59
C HIS A 266 36.67 -62.23 -17.36
N HIS A 267 36.27 -62.35 -18.61
CA HIS A 267 36.93 -62.99 -19.76
C HIS A 267 35.89 -62.97 -20.91
N HIS A 268 36.18 -62.73 -22.20
CA HIS A 268 37.38 -62.80 -23.01
C HIS A 268 37.11 -62.07 -24.36
N THR A 269 38.15 -61.45 -24.92
CA THR A 269 38.61 -61.49 -26.34
C THR A 269 37.77 -60.99 -27.53
N SER A 270 38.50 -60.20 -28.33
CA SER A 270 38.67 -60.26 -29.81
C SER A 270 37.54 -59.80 -30.71
N GLY A 271 37.89 -58.95 -31.69
CA GLY A 271 37.11 -58.78 -32.91
C GLY A 271 37.41 -57.49 -33.65
N ASN A 272 38.06 -57.63 -34.79
CA ASN A 272 38.65 -56.58 -35.61
C ASN A 272 37.62 -55.88 -36.54
N ALA A 273 38.00 -54.68 -36.99
CA ALA A 273 37.74 -54.08 -38.31
C ALA A 273 36.44 -53.28 -38.59
N LYS A 274 36.68 -52.06 -39.12
CA LYS A 274 36.01 -51.36 -40.24
C LYS A 274 34.62 -50.76 -39.94
N ASP A 275 34.20 -49.58 -40.42
CA ASP A 275 34.73 -48.61 -41.38
C ASP A 275 33.71 -47.43 -41.44
N PHE A 276 34.14 -46.27 -41.95
CA PHE A 276 33.39 -45.07 -42.41
C PHE A 276 32.83 -44.09 -41.36
N ASP A 277 33.35 -42.85 -41.26
CA ASP A 277 33.18 -41.67 -42.16
C ASP A 277 31.75 -41.09 -42.01
N ASP A 278 31.49 -39.81 -41.74
CA ASP A 278 32.13 -38.60 -42.27
C ASP A 278 31.64 -37.34 -41.48
N SER A 279 32.44 -36.28 -41.59
CA SER A 279 32.09 -34.84 -41.53
C SER A 279 31.75 -34.20 -40.17
N ALA A 280 32.71 -33.59 -39.45
CA ALA A 280 33.37 -32.29 -39.68
C ALA A 280 32.44 -31.08 -39.46
N SER A 281 32.59 -30.37 -38.33
CA SER A 281 33.47 -29.18 -38.14
C SER A 281 32.74 -27.90 -38.55
N LEU A 282 32.65 -26.83 -37.76
CA LEU A 282 33.75 -25.97 -37.29
C LEU A 282 33.11 -24.96 -36.31
N GLY A 283 33.61 -24.74 -35.09
CA GLY A 283 34.61 -23.70 -34.77
C GLY A 283 33.95 -22.31 -34.68
N ALA A 284 34.16 -21.46 -33.67
CA ALA A 284 35.27 -21.35 -32.75
C ALA A 284 34.86 -20.51 -31.51
N TYR A 285 35.54 -20.81 -30.41
CA TYR A 285 35.76 -19.95 -29.25
C TYR A 285 36.64 -18.75 -29.62
N ILE A 286 36.44 -17.58 -29.00
CA ILE A 286 37.50 -16.75 -28.41
C ILE A 286 36.92 -15.95 -27.21
N GLU A 287 37.71 -15.91 -26.15
CA GLU A 287 37.57 -15.23 -24.86
C GLU A 287 37.61 -13.69 -24.94
N SER A 288 37.14 -13.01 -23.89
CA SER A 288 37.82 -11.80 -23.41
C SER A 288 37.54 -11.53 -21.93
N GLU A 289 38.60 -11.58 -21.12
CA GLU A 289 38.67 -10.98 -19.79
C GLU A 289 39.04 -9.48 -19.85
N ALA A 290 38.82 -8.82 -18.70
CA ALA A 290 39.52 -7.65 -18.15
C ALA A 290 38.82 -6.26 -18.15
N SER A 291 38.34 -5.92 -16.95
CA SER A 291 38.74 -4.77 -16.12
C SER A 291 38.52 -3.30 -16.57
N THR A 292 37.58 -2.66 -15.86
CA THR A 292 37.64 -1.36 -15.16
C THR A 292 38.28 -0.12 -15.84
N VAL A 293 37.48 0.94 -16.08
CA VAL A 293 37.74 2.32 -15.59
C VAL A 293 36.40 3.03 -15.36
N SER A 294 36.25 3.57 -14.15
CA SER A 294 35.17 4.43 -13.68
C SER A 294 35.33 5.87 -14.17
N THR A 295 34.24 6.51 -14.59
CA THR A 295 34.11 7.97 -14.47
C THR A 295 32.72 8.31 -13.95
N SER A 296 32.75 8.89 -12.77
CA SER A 296 31.68 9.41 -11.93
C SER A 296 30.96 10.58 -12.59
N GLN A 297 29.63 10.52 -12.64
CA GLN A 297 28.77 11.70 -12.54
C GLN A 297 27.63 11.40 -11.57
N ASP A 298 27.68 12.10 -10.44
CA ASP A 298 26.68 12.14 -9.39
C ASP A 298 25.32 12.54 -9.97
N SER A 299 24.33 11.66 -9.78
CA SER A 299 22.95 12.07 -9.67
C SER A 299 22.41 11.45 -8.39
N GLU A 300 22.29 12.30 -7.38
CA GLU A 300 21.70 12.03 -6.08
C GLU A 300 20.33 11.37 -6.26
N ARG A 301 20.29 10.06 -6.02
CA ARG A 301 19.06 9.28 -6.01
C ARG A 301 18.27 9.69 -4.78
N ARG A 302 17.29 10.57 -5.01
CA ARG A 302 16.17 10.80 -4.11
C ARG A 302 15.49 9.45 -3.84
N GLU A 303 15.69 8.92 -2.65
CA GLU A 303 15.07 7.68 -2.18
C GLU A 303 13.61 7.99 -1.79
N GLY A 304 12.80 8.19 -2.84
CA GLY A 304 11.37 7.92 -2.83
C GLY A 304 11.19 6.53 -3.40
N HIS A 305 10.48 5.65 -2.68
CA HIS A 305 10.22 4.29 -3.14
C HIS A 305 9.38 4.35 -4.43
N GLY A 306 10.05 4.16 -5.56
CA GLY A 306 9.46 4.03 -6.89
C GLY A 306 8.90 2.62 -7.14
N PRO A 307 8.40 2.37 -8.36
CA PRO A 307 7.55 1.22 -8.75
C PRO A 307 8.20 -0.18 -8.68
N ASP A 308 9.39 -0.29 -8.09
CA ASP A 308 10.14 -1.53 -7.87
C ASP A 308 10.22 -1.91 -6.38
N ALA A 309 9.19 -1.54 -5.59
CA ALA A 309 8.98 -2.23 -4.33
C ALA A 309 8.82 -3.73 -4.66
N LYS A 310 9.71 -4.57 -4.13
CA LYS A 310 9.56 -6.04 -4.17
C LYS A 310 8.29 -6.40 -3.38
N SER A 311 7.11 -6.17 -3.96
CA SER A 311 5.84 -6.60 -3.41
C SER A 311 5.92 -8.12 -3.41
N TRP A 312 5.91 -8.69 -2.21
CA TRP A 312 6.32 -10.05 -1.96
C TRP A 312 5.32 -11.09 -2.54
N LEU A 313 4.30 -10.62 -3.28
CA LEU A 313 3.27 -11.42 -3.93
C LEU A 313 2.51 -10.65 -5.03
N SER A 314 3.18 -10.02 -6.01
CA SER A 314 2.46 -9.52 -7.19
C SER A 314 1.79 -10.66 -7.95
N PHE A 315 0.59 -10.46 -8.47
CA PHE A 315 -0.18 -11.46 -9.22
C PHE A 315 -0.71 -10.90 -10.55
N ASP A 316 -1.11 -11.80 -11.45
CA ASP A 316 -1.81 -11.44 -12.69
C ASP A 316 -3.30 -11.25 -12.39
N ALA A 317 -3.75 -10.00 -12.35
CA ALA A 317 -5.11 -9.66 -12.00
C ALA A 317 -6.06 -9.62 -13.21
N ARG A 318 -5.59 -9.86 -14.44
CA ARG A 318 -6.44 -9.75 -15.65
C ARG A 318 -7.72 -10.59 -15.58
N PRO A 319 -7.70 -11.86 -15.14
CA PRO A 319 -8.93 -12.66 -15.02
C PRO A 319 -9.94 -12.04 -14.05
N LEU A 320 -9.44 -11.52 -12.92
CA LEU A 320 -10.27 -10.93 -11.89
C LEU A 320 -10.84 -9.57 -12.31
N ILE A 321 -10.02 -8.74 -12.97
CA ILE A 321 -10.44 -7.46 -13.55
C ILE A 321 -11.55 -7.69 -14.58
N GLU A 322 -11.40 -8.68 -15.46
CA GLU A 322 -12.42 -8.98 -16.47
C GLU A 322 -13.73 -9.45 -15.83
N ARG A 323 -13.66 -10.35 -14.84
CA ARG A 323 -14.85 -10.85 -14.12
C ARG A 323 -15.62 -9.72 -13.42
N TYR A 324 -14.90 -8.79 -12.80
CA TYR A 324 -15.50 -7.72 -12.01
C TYR A 324 -15.68 -6.42 -12.80
N LYS A 325 -15.45 -6.42 -14.11
CA LYS A 325 -15.43 -5.21 -14.95
C LYS A 325 -16.72 -4.38 -14.87
N GLU A 326 -17.87 -5.03 -14.74
CA GLU A 326 -19.19 -4.38 -14.64
C GLU A 326 -19.81 -4.56 -13.25
N PHE A 327 -19.01 -4.99 -12.27
CA PHE A 327 -19.50 -5.25 -10.92
C PHE A 327 -19.63 -3.93 -10.15
N SER A 328 -20.80 -3.70 -9.56
CA SER A 328 -21.00 -2.65 -8.56
C SER A 328 -20.81 -3.23 -7.15
N TRP A 329 -19.91 -2.62 -6.39
CA TRP A 329 -19.67 -2.91 -4.98
C TRP A 329 -20.72 -2.24 -4.08
N ALA A 330 -21.12 -1.02 -4.46
CA ALA A 330 -22.16 -0.25 -3.81
C ALA A 330 -22.53 0.94 -4.71
N ASP A 331 -23.84 1.17 -4.88
CA ASP A 331 -24.39 2.31 -5.58
C ASP A 331 -24.83 3.39 -4.58
N GLY A 332 -24.66 4.67 -4.92
CA GLY A 332 -25.16 5.80 -4.15
C GLY A 332 -24.53 5.94 -2.76
N VAL A 333 -23.26 5.57 -2.59
CA VAL A 333 -22.53 5.73 -1.33
C VAL A 333 -22.40 7.21 -1.00
N GLN A 334 -23.00 7.62 0.12
CA GLN A 334 -22.90 9.00 0.61
C GLN A 334 -21.54 9.25 1.25
N VAL A 335 -20.81 10.22 0.72
CA VAL A 335 -19.63 10.82 1.33
C VAL A 335 -20.09 11.96 2.23
N ASP A 336 -20.31 11.64 3.50
CA ASP A 336 -20.98 12.51 4.46
C ASP A 336 -20.04 13.12 5.51
N ARG A 337 -18.77 12.73 5.54
CA ARG A 337 -17.80 13.18 6.54
C ARG A 337 -16.35 13.11 6.06
N VAL A 338 -15.48 13.84 6.75
CA VAL A 338 -14.02 13.81 6.62
C VAL A 338 -13.45 13.34 7.95
N GLN A 339 -12.46 12.44 7.91
CA GLN A 339 -11.85 11.86 9.11
C GLN A 339 -10.32 12.00 9.12
N ILE A 340 -9.78 12.19 10.32
CA ILE A 340 -8.37 11.92 10.63
C ILE A 340 -8.32 10.60 11.37
N CYS A 341 -7.61 9.64 10.80
CA CYS A 341 -7.49 8.28 11.31
C CYS A 341 -6.05 7.97 11.70
N LYS A 342 -5.87 7.26 12.80
CA LYS A 342 -4.56 6.73 13.20
C LYS A 342 -4.14 5.58 12.28
N MET A 343 -2.84 5.49 11.98
CA MET A 343 -2.29 4.38 11.21
C MET A 343 -2.49 3.03 11.93
N GLY A 344 -2.77 1.99 11.14
CA GLY A 344 -3.00 0.64 11.63
C GLY A 344 -4.43 0.43 12.10
N ALA A 345 -5.22 -0.30 11.30
CA ALA A 345 -6.55 -0.72 11.71
C ALA A 345 -6.47 -1.68 12.91
N LYS A 346 -7.41 -1.55 13.84
CA LYS A 346 -7.55 -2.42 15.01
C LYS A 346 -8.62 -3.46 14.74
N LYS A 347 -8.36 -4.69 15.21
CA LYS A 347 -9.32 -5.78 15.17
C LYS A 347 -10.41 -5.54 16.21
N VAL A 348 -11.65 -5.80 15.80
CA VAL A 348 -12.84 -5.76 16.64
C VAL A 348 -13.25 -7.21 16.93
N TRP A 349 -13.40 -7.54 18.21
CA TRP A 349 -13.65 -8.90 18.68
C TRP A 349 -15.01 -8.99 19.39
N SER A 350 -15.72 -10.10 19.23
CA SER A 350 -17.06 -10.27 19.82
C SER A 350 -17.06 -10.26 21.36
N GLY A 351 -15.94 -10.61 21.99
CA GLY A 351 -15.77 -10.59 23.44
C GLY A 351 -15.33 -9.24 24.01
N GLY A 352 -15.27 -8.18 23.22
CA GLY A 352 -14.89 -6.82 23.65
C GLY A 352 -13.38 -6.59 23.84
N ASP A 353 -12.64 -7.62 24.23
CA ASP A 353 -11.19 -7.61 24.38
C ASP A 353 -10.47 -8.28 23.20
N GLU A 354 -9.25 -7.86 22.92
CA GLU A 354 -8.43 -8.48 21.87
C GLU A 354 -8.21 -9.97 22.13
N GLY A 355 -8.50 -10.80 21.11
CA GLY A 355 -8.36 -12.26 21.17
C GLY A 355 -9.49 -12.97 21.92
N ARG A 356 -10.50 -12.24 22.41
CA ARG A 356 -11.65 -12.81 23.11
C ARG A 356 -12.83 -12.95 22.15
N GLY A 357 -13.21 -14.18 21.83
CA GLY A 357 -14.28 -14.46 20.89
C GLY A 357 -13.81 -14.42 19.43
N GLU A 358 -14.75 -14.25 18.51
CA GLU A 358 -14.48 -14.22 17.07
C GLU A 358 -14.12 -12.80 16.63
N MET A 359 -13.19 -12.68 15.68
CA MET A 359 -12.86 -11.40 15.05
C MET A 359 -13.99 -11.01 14.11
N LEU A 360 -14.71 -9.93 14.45
CA LEU A 360 -15.90 -9.48 13.74
C LEU A 360 -15.59 -8.46 12.64
N ASP A 361 -14.59 -7.60 12.84
CA ASP A 361 -14.31 -6.48 11.95
C ASP A 361 -12.87 -5.98 12.15
N GLU A 362 -12.42 -5.09 11.26
CA GLU A 362 -11.25 -4.25 11.50
C GLU A 362 -11.60 -2.80 11.18
N ARG A 363 -11.15 -1.85 12.02
CA ARG A 363 -11.47 -0.42 11.85
C ARG A 363 -10.30 0.46 12.24
N TYR A 364 -10.17 1.60 11.60
CA TYR A 364 -9.22 2.62 12.04
C TYR A 364 -9.73 3.32 13.29
N GLU A 365 -8.81 3.72 14.16
CA GLU A 365 -9.11 4.62 15.26
C GLU A 365 -9.28 6.04 14.72
N VAL A 366 -10.51 6.56 14.74
CA VAL A 366 -10.84 7.92 14.32
C VAL A 366 -10.48 8.87 15.46
N VAL A 367 -9.56 9.80 15.21
CA VAL A 367 -9.10 10.77 16.21
C VAL A 367 -9.74 12.15 16.03
N ALA A 368 -10.29 12.43 14.86
CA ALA A 368 -11.21 13.53 14.61
C ALA A 368 -12.08 13.23 13.39
N GLU A 369 -13.28 13.79 13.40
CA GLU A 369 -14.28 13.67 12.35
C GLU A 369 -15.06 14.98 12.24
N LYS A 370 -15.43 15.36 11.02
CA LYS A 370 -16.33 16.47 10.74
C LYS A 370 -17.30 16.02 9.65
N LYS A 371 -18.61 16.13 9.90
CA LYS A 371 -19.61 15.87 8.87
C LYS A 371 -19.67 17.03 7.89
N VAL A 372 -20.02 16.70 6.64
CA VAL A 372 -20.11 17.66 5.54
C VAL A 372 -21.40 18.48 5.64
N PHE A 373 -22.47 17.90 6.18
CA PHE A 373 -23.84 18.46 6.16
C PHE A 373 -24.40 18.73 7.58
N GLU A 374 -23.56 19.13 8.54
CA GLU A 374 -23.94 19.44 9.93
C GLU A 374 -23.76 20.90 10.33
#